data_AF-A0A2A4IRM3-F1
#
_entry.id   AF-A0A2A4IRM3-F1
#
_cell.length_a   1.000
_cell.length_b   1.000
_cell.length_c   1.000
_cell.angle_alpha   90.00
_cell.angle_beta   90.00
_cell.angle_gamma   90.00
#
_symmetry.space_group_name_H-M   'P 1'
#
loop_
_entity.id
_entity.type
_entity.pdbx_description
1 polymer ?
#
loop_
_entity_poly.entity_id
_entity_poly.type
_entity_poly.pdbx_seq_one_letter_code
_entity_poly.pdbx_strand_id
1 'polypeptide(L)'
;MTLLQSFSFTVNTEGTFAEQYPDLRTGFYSQQISIDGTSYTFKIFPNFYMENVEVSILNEAGEAIISNVPFVLAENVNYLIGDIAFNNYKLIFNFKKNQFELYSLD
;
A
#
# COMPACT_ATOMS: atom_id res chain seq x y z
N MET A 1 -12.68 13.95 -4.78
CA MET A 1 -11.69 13.34 -3.85
C MET A 1 -12.19 13.32 -2.41
N THR A 2 -12.68 12.16 -1.97
CA THR A 2 -13.25 11.91 -0.62
C THR A 2 -12.53 10.75 0.06
N LEU A 3 -12.10 10.91 1.32
CA LEU A 3 -11.44 9.85 2.09
C LEU A 3 -12.46 8.78 2.50
N LEU A 4 -12.23 7.53 2.09
CA LEU A 4 -13.09 6.40 2.42
C LEU A 4 -12.59 5.67 3.67
N GLN A 5 -11.32 5.29 3.68
CA GLN A 5 -10.70 4.48 4.72
C GLN A 5 -9.23 4.88 4.91
N SER A 6 -8.74 4.68 6.13
CA SER A 6 -7.32 4.84 6.45
C SER A 6 -6.87 3.75 7.40
N PHE A 7 -5.64 3.27 7.22
CA PHE A 7 -5.09 2.21 8.05
C PHE A 7 -3.61 2.46 8.33
N SER A 8 -3.24 2.36 9.61
CA SER A 8 -1.86 2.55 10.06
C SER A 8 -0.96 1.52 9.40
N PHE A 9 0.21 1.97 8.99
CA PHE A 9 1.21 1.12 8.40
C PHE A 9 2.58 1.56 8.88
N THR A 10 3.23 0.63 9.57
CA THR A 10 4.58 0.81 10.08
C THR A 10 5.45 -0.22 9.38
N VAL A 11 6.46 0.23 8.65
CA VAL A 11 7.52 -0.68 8.23
C VAL A 11 8.27 -1.09 9.48
N ASN A 12 8.33 -2.40 9.73
CA ASN A 12 9.14 -2.91 10.82
C ASN A 12 10.61 -2.76 10.42
N THR A 13 11.21 -1.63 10.76
CA THR A 13 12.61 -1.29 10.47
C THR A 13 13.56 -1.76 11.57
N GLU A 14 13.05 -2.31 12.68
CA GLU A 14 13.89 -2.77 13.77
C GLU A 14 14.53 -4.12 13.47
N GLY A 15 15.85 -4.10 13.34
CA GLY A 15 16.70 -5.26 13.53
C GLY A 15 17.75 -5.44 12.43
N THR A 16 18.95 -5.79 12.89
CA THR A 16 20.10 -6.41 12.19
C THR A 16 19.75 -7.50 11.16
N PHE A 17 18.48 -7.93 11.07
CA PHE A 17 17.94 -8.89 10.13
C PHE A 17 17.90 -8.38 8.68
N ALA A 18 17.65 -7.09 8.48
CA ALA A 18 17.54 -6.50 7.14
C ALA A 18 18.88 -6.20 6.47
N GLU A 19 19.92 -5.93 7.27
CA GLU A 19 21.29 -5.76 6.79
C GLU A 19 21.98 -7.09 6.47
N GLN A 20 21.56 -8.18 7.13
CA GLN A 20 22.19 -9.50 7.00
C GLN A 20 21.63 -10.37 5.87
N TYR A 21 20.40 -10.11 5.41
CA TYR A 21 19.74 -10.94 4.39
C TYR A 21 18.99 -10.11 3.34
N PRO A 22 19.70 -9.40 2.46
CA PRO A 22 19.09 -8.59 1.39
C PRO A 22 18.27 -9.41 0.38
N ASP A 23 18.40 -10.73 0.37
CA ASP A 23 17.65 -11.63 -0.54
C ASP A 23 16.34 -12.16 0.09
N LEU A 24 16.15 -11.99 1.41
CA LEU A 24 14.95 -12.42 2.16
C LEU A 24 13.90 -11.30 2.27
N ARG A 25 13.85 -10.38 1.30
CA ARG A 25 12.84 -9.32 1.17
C ARG A 25 11.46 -9.90 0.85
N THR A 26 10.83 -10.61 1.79
CA THR A 26 9.61 -11.40 1.51
C THR A 26 8.51 -11.18 2.53
N GLY A 27 8.51 -10.05 3.26
CA GLY A 27 7.37 -9.65 4.09
C GLY A 27 6.40 -8.82 3.27
N PHE A 28 5.14 -9.25 3.17
CA PHE A 28 4.05 -8.40 2.71
C PHE A 28 3.09 -8.13 3.86
N TYR A 29 2.59 -6.91 3.95
CA TYR A 29 1.50 -6.55 4.82
C TYR A 29 0.19 -6.77 4.09
N SER A 30 -0.80 -7.37 4.75
CA SER A 30 -2.15 -7.52 4.21
C SER A 30 -3.14 -6.69 5.00
N GLN A 31 -3.90 -5.85 4.31
CA GLN A 31 -5.05 -5.15 4.89
C GLN A 31 -6.30 -5.52 4.11
N GLN A 32 -7.33 -5.99 4.82
CA GLN A 32 -8.65 -6.17 4.24
C GLN A 32 -9.38 -4.82 4.24
N ILE A 33 -9.96 -4.45 3.12
CA ILE A 33 -10.78 -3.26 2.98
C ILE A 33 -12.13 -3.62 2.40
N SER A 34 -13.14 -2.78 2.66
CA SER A 34 -14.46 -2.94 2.06
C SER A 34 -14.82 -1.68 1.31
N ILE A 35 -15.17 -1.82 0.04
CA ILE A 35 -15.60 -0.74 -0.85
C ILE A 35 -16.97 -1.14 -1.39
N ASP A 36 -17.99 -0.30 -1.17
CA ASP A 36 -19.37 -0.54 -1.65
C ASP A 36 -19.92 -1.94 -1.31
N GLY A 37 -19.57 -2.45 -0.13
CA GLY A 37 -20.00 -3.76 0.35
C GLY A 37 -19.20 -4.95 -0.20
N THR A 38 -18.26 -4.74 -1.11
CA THR A 38 -17.34 -5.78 -1.61
C THR A 38 -16.02 -5.73 -0.84
N SER A 39 -15.49 -6.89 -0.45
CA SER A 39 -14.23 -6.97 0.27
C SER A 39 -13.03 -7.21 -0.66
N TYR A 40 -11.93 -6.52 -0.38
CA TYR A 40 -10.66 -6.65 -1.08
C TYR A 40 -9.53 -6.83 -0.09
N THR A 41 -8.47 -7.52 -0.50
CA THR A 41 -7.22 -7.62 0.27
C THR A 41 -6.11 -6.86 -0.42
N PHE A 42 -5.58 -5.84 0.25
CA PHE A 42 -4.43 -5.08 -0.20
C PHE A 42 -3.18 -5.76 0.34
N LYS A 43 -2.33 -6.28 -0.54
CA LYS A 43 -0.99 -6.77 -0.21
C LYS A 43 0.03 -5.70 -0.54
N ILE A 44 0.74 -5.24 0.47
CA ILE A 44 1.70 -4.14 0.40
C ILE A 44 3.09 -4.72 0.62
N PHE A 45 3.97 -4.52 -0.35
CA PHE A 45 5.35 -5.00 -0.37
C PHE A 45 6.27 -3.78 -0.22
N PRO A 46 6.60 -3.38 1.02
CA PRO A 46 7.56 -2.32 1.25
C PRO A 46 8.99 -2.81 1.02
N ASN A 47 9.83 -2.00 0.39
CA ASN A 47 11.27 -2.15 0.54
C ASN A 47 11.77 -1.44 1.81
N PHE A 48 13.05 -1.68 2.15
CA PHE A 48 13.71 -0.95 3.24
C PHE A 48 13.67 0.55 2.93
N TYR A 49 13.25 1.36 3.91
CA TYR A 49 13.05 2.81 3.81
C TYR A 49 11.86 3.31 2.96
N MET A 50 10.94 2.44 2.50
CA MET A 50 9.77 2.83 1.68
C MET A 50 10.11 3.61 0.40
N GLU A 51 11.31 3.41 -0.14
CA GLU A 51 11.73 4.01 -1.42
C GLU A 51 10.95 3.41 -2.60
N ASN A 52 10.62 2.12 -2.51
CA ASN A 52 9.79 1.39 -3.46
C ASN A 52 8.75 0.58 -2.67
N VAL A 53 7.49 0.90 -2.90
CA VAL A 53 6.37 0.14 -2.36
C VAL A 53 5.55 -0.38 -3.52
N GLU A 54 5.34 -1.69 -3.55
CA GLU A 54 4.41 -2.30 -4.50
C GLU A 54 3.12 -2.67 -3.78
N VAL A 55 1.98 -2.45 -4.44
CA VAL A 55 0.69 -2.89 -3.93
C VAL A 55 0.02 -3.83 -4.93
N SER A 56 -0.49 -4.94 -4.42
CA SER A 56 -1.40 -5.83 -5.12
C SER A 56 -2.77 -5.81 -4.44
N ILE A 57 -3.83 -5.91 -5.23
CA ILE A 57 -5.21 -6.02 -4.73
C ILE A 57 -5.75 -7.38 -5.12
N LEU A 58 -6.25 -8.10 -4.12
CA LEU A 58 -6.91 -9.38 -4.31
C LEU A 58 -8.43 -9.22 -4.12
N ASN A 59 -9.21 -9.97 -4.88
CA ASN A 59 -10.66 -10.12 -4.66
C ASN A 59 -10.94 -11.01 -3.43
N GLU A 60 -12.23 -11.23 -3.15
CA GLU A 60 -12.69 -12.10 -2.05
C GLU A 60 -12.22 -13.56 -2.17
N ALA A 61 -11.95 -14.03 -3.39
CA ALA A 61 -11.41 -15.36 -3.66
C ALA A 61 -9.87 -15.42 -3.53
N GLY A 62 -9.20 -14.31 -3.24
CA GLY A 62 -7.75 -14.21 -3.13
C GLY A 62 -7.02 -14.12 -4.48
N GLU A 63 -7.76 -13.92 -5.57
CA GLU A 63 -7.19 -13.75 -6.91
C GLU A 63 -6.76 -12.30 -7.12
N ALA A 64 -5.60 -12.09 -7.74
CA ALA A 64 -5.10 -10.75 -7.99
C ALA A 64 -5.89 -10.05 -9.09
N ILE A 65 -6.56 -8.95 -8.74
CA ILE A 65 -7.22 -8.04 -9.69
C ILE A 65 -6.18 -7.05 -10.23
N ILE A 66 -5.30 -6.59 -9.35
CA ILE A 66 -4.20 -5.67 -9.66
C ILE A 66 -2.95 -6.24 -9.01
N SER A 67 -1.85 -6.29 -9.76
CA SER A 67 -0.57 -6.81 -9.28
C SER A 67 0.53 -5.79 -9.41
N ASN A 68 1.32 -5.67 -8.34
CA ASN A 68 2.60 -4.98 -8.30
C ASN A 68 2.57 -3.55 -8.86
N VAL A 69 1.59 -2.75 -8.44
CA VAL A 69 1.56 -1.32 -8.78
C VAL A 69 2.66 -0.63 -7.98
N PRO A 70 3.68 -0.05 -8.65
CA PRO A 70 4.71 0.70 -7.95
C PRO A 70 4.15 2.04 -7.49
N PHE A 71 4.52 2.45 -6.29
CA PHE A 71 4.18 3.76 -5.77
C PHE A 71 5.35 4.71 -6.00
N VAL A 72 5.05 5.90 -6.51
CA VAL A 72 6.07 6.94 -6.75
C VAL A 72 6.02 7.95 -5.61
N LEU A 73 7.20 8.34 -5.13
CA LEU A 73 7.35 9.47 -4.22
C LEU A 73 7.04 10.77 -4.97
N ALA A 74 6.05 11.52 -4.52
CA ALA A 74 5.78 12.85 -5.05
C ALA A 74 6.69 13.88 -4.35
N GLU A 75 7.61 14.50 -5.11
CA GLU A 75 8.45 15.59 -4.61
C GLU A 75 7.57 16.70 -3.99
N ASN A 76 7.95 17.15 -2.79
CA ASN A 76 7.30 18.19 -1.97
C ASN A 76 6.08 17.78 -1.13
N VAL A 77 5.59 16.54 -1.22
CA VAL A 77 4.33 16.20 -0.56
C VAL A 77 4.49 15.15 0.55
N ASN A 78 5.62 14.45 0.66
CA ASN A 78 5.82 13.32 1.57
C ASN A 78 4.63 12.34 1.47
N TYR A 79 4.33 11.92 0.24
CA TYR A 79 3.33 10.88 -0.05
C TYR A 79 3.91 9.88 -1.05
N LEU A 80 3.61 8.61 -0.85
CA LEU A 80 3.67 7.61 -1.92
C LEU A 80 2.30 7.54 -2.57
N ILE A 81 2.24 7.69 -3.88
CA ILE A 81 0.99 7.66 -4.63
C ILE A 81 1.02 6.49 -5.60
N GLY A 82 0.05 5.61 -5.47
CA GLY A 82 -0.24 4.58 -6.48
C GLY A 82 -1.52 4.97 -7.20
N ASP A 83 -1.45 5.01 -8.54
CA ASP A 83 -2.66 5.03 -9.35
C ASP A 83 -3.19 3.61 -9.43
N ILE A 84 -4.07 3.29 -8.50
CA ILE A 84 -4.78 2.02 -8.53
C ILE A 84 -5.97 2.27 -9.45
N ALA A 85 -5.81 1.94 -10.74
CA ALA A 85 -6.86 2.01 -11.75
C ALA A 85 -7.97 0.96 -11.51
N PHE A 86 -8.57 0.99 -10.34
CA PHE A 86 -9.74 0.24 -9.95
C PHE A 86 -10.81 1.27 -9.60
N ASN A 87 -11.90 1.31 -10.37
CA ASN A 87 -13.17 1.96 -10.01
C ASN A 87 -13.04 3.39 -9.39
N ASN A 88 -12.29 4.30 -10.02
CA ASN A 88 -12.14 5.70 -9.58
C ASN A 88 -11.57 5.87 -8.14
N TYR A 89 -10.74 4.95 -7.65
CA TYR A 89 -10.09 5.10 -6.35
C TYR A 89 -8.61 5.48 -6.47
N LYS A 90 -8.07 6.08 -5.40
CA LYS A 90 -6.65 6.42 -5.28
C LYS A 90 -6.14 6.05 -3.90
N LEU A 91 -5.06 5.27 -3.87
CA LEU A 91 -4.37 4.93 -2.63
C LEU A 91 -3.16 5.85 -2.44
N ILE A 92 -3.08 6.44 -1.26
CA ILE A 92 -2.03 7.39 -0.87
C ILE A 92 -1.43 6.94 0.45
N PHE A 93 -0.11 6.83 0.54
CA PHE A 93 0.55 6.67 1.84
C PHE A 93 0.94 8.03 2.41
N ASN A 94 0.42 8.36 3.59
CA ASN A 94 0.68 9.60 4.30
C ASN A 94 1.86 9.43 5.27
N PHE A 95 3.06 9.89 4.88
CA PHE A 95 4.25 9.76 5.72
C PHE A 95 4.17 10.58 7.03
N LYS A 96 3.36 11.65 7.09
CA LYS A 96 3.20 12.42 8.34
C LYS A 96 2.41 11.64 9.40
N LYS A 97 1.49 10.78 8.95
CA LYS A 97 0.61 9.97 9.82
C LYS A 97 1.04 8.51 9.91
N ASN A 98 1.98 8.06 9.08
CA ASN A 98 2.37 6.65 8.91
C ASN A 98 1.15 5.75 8.65
N GLN A 99 0.33 6.11 7.67
CA GLN A 99 -0.88 5.36 7.31
C GLN A 99 -1.15 5.42 5.81
N PHE A 100 -1.80 4.40 5.27
CA PHE A 100 -2.42 4.47 3.95
C PHE A 100 -3.81 5.10 4.05
N GLU A 101 -4.17 5.85 3.03
CA GLU A 101 -5.41 6.61 2.88
C GLU A 101 -6.00 6.26 1.49
N LEU A 102 -7.20 5.68 1.48
CA LEU A 102 -7.93 5.34 0.28
C LEU A 102 -8.98 6.41 -0.01
N TYR A 103 -8.91 7.00 -1.20
CA TYR A 103 -9.81 8.05 -1.64
C TYR A 103 -10.67 7.57 -2.82
N SER A 104 -11.94 7.99 -2.87
CA SER A 104 -12.69 8.06 -4.12
C SER A 104 -12.30 9.34 -4.86
N LEU A 105 -12.10 9.27 -6.18
CA LEU A 105 -11.75 10.39 -7.06
C LEU A 105 -12.96 11.19 -7.52
N ASP A 106 -14.16 10.62 -7.38
CA ASP A 106 -15.43 11.31 -7.65
C ASP A 106 -15.61 12.56 -6.76
#